data_AF-A0A7J8AD06-F1
#
_entry.id   AF-A0A7J8AD06-F1
#
_cell.length_a   1.000
_cell.length_b   1.000
_cell.length_c   1.000
_cell.angle_alpha   90.00
_cell.angle_beta   90.00
_cell.angle_gamma   90.00
#
_symmetry.space_group_name_H-M   'P 1'
#
loop_
_entity.id
_entity.type
_entity.pdbx_description
1 polymer ?
#
loop_
_entity_poly.entity_id
_entity_poly.type
_entity_poly.pdbx_seq_one_letter_code
_entity_poly.pdbx_strand_id
1 'polypeptide(L)'
;MRTQDVKYIEMKRVAEAKKIERLKSELHLLDFQGKQQNKHVFFFDTKKEVEQFDIATHLRTAPELVDRVFNRPTIETLQKEKVKGITHQTRLKRMAKERQKQYNFLTQRIERERKLFIIAQKIQTRKDLLDKTRKVKVKKETVNSPAIYKFQSRRKR
;
A
#
# COMPACT_ATOMS: atom_id res chain seq x y z
N MET A 1 -5.43 2.53 34.87
CA MET A 1 -5.35 3.43 33.70
C MET A 1 -4.54 2.85 32.54
N ARG A 2 -3.20 2.75 32.59
CA ARG A 2 -2.38 2.40 31.40
C ARG A 2 -2.80 1.12 30.65
N THR A 3 -3.25 0.07 31.33
CA THR A 3 -3.72 -1.17 30.67
C THR A 3 -5.02 -0.98 29.88
N GLN A 4 -5.94 -0.13 30.37
CA GLN A 4 -7.19 0.19 29.67
C GLN A 4 -6.90 1.04 28.43
N ASP A 5 -5.97 1.99 28.54
CA ASP A 5 -5.55 2.86 27.43
C ASP A 5 -4.93 2.04 26.28
N VAL A 6 -4.03 1.09 26.60
CA VAL A 6 -3.46 0.16 25.60
C VAL A 6 -4.58 -0.62 24.90
N LYS A 7 -5.49 -1.22 25.67
CA LYS A 7 -6.59 -2.01 25.11
C LYS A 7 -7.50 -1.18 24.20
N TYR A 8 -7.80 0.06 24.58
CA TYR A 8 -8.58 0.98 23.76
C TYR A 8 -7.88 1.30 22.43
N ILE A 9 -6.58 1.61 22.48
CA ILE A 9 -5.79 1.94 21.29
C ILE A 9 -5.63 0.72 20.37
N GLU A 10 -5.41 -0.47 20.94
CA GLU A 10 -5.36 -1.72 20.20
C GLU A 10 -6.70 -2.00 19.50
N MET A 11 -7.82 -1.85 20.20
CA MET A 11 -9.15 -1.97 19.60
C MET A 11 -9.32 -1.00 18.43
N LYS A 12 -8.93 0.27 18.59
CA LYS A 12 -8.99 1.25 17.49
C LYS A 12 -8.06 0.86 16.33
N ARG A 13 -6.85 0.37 16.61
CA ARG A 13 -5.91 -0.10 15.58
C ARG A 13 -6.49 -1.27 14.78
N VAL A 14 -7.10 -2.26 15.45
CA VAL A 14 -7.76 -3.39 14.79
C VAL A 14 -8.93 -2.92 13.92
N ALA A 15 -9.72 -1.96 14.39
CA ALA A 15 -10.80 -1.37 13.60
C ALA A 15 -10.26 -0.66 12.34
N GLU A 16 -9.16 0.10 12.45
CA GLU A 16 -8.51 0.71 11.29
C GLU A 16 -7.95 -0.35 10.33
N ALA A 17 -7.29 -1.39 10.83
CA ALA A 17 -6.73 -2.47 10.03
C ALA A 17 -7.82 -3.19 9.21
N LYS A 18 -8.94 -3.55 9.83
CA LYS A 18 -10.11 -4.13 9.13
C LYS A 18 -10.67 -3.19 8.07
N LYS A 19 -10.70 -1.88 8.34
CA LYS A 19 -11.18 -0.89 7.36
C LYS A 19 -10.22 -0.75 6.18
N ILE A 20 -8.91 -0.76 6.44
CA ILE A 20 -7.87 -0.78 5.39
C ILE A 20 -8.02 -2.02 4.51
N GLU A 21 -8.19 -3.20 5.12
CA GLU A 21 -8.36 -4.47 4.39
C GLU A 21 -9.58 -4.41 3.47
N ARG A 22 -10.74 -3.99 3.98
CA ARG A 22 -11.95 -3.83 3.18
C ARG A 22 -11.79 -2.82 2.04
N LEU A 23 -11.14 -1.68 2.29
CA LEU A 23 -10.87 -0.70 1.24
C LEU A 23 -9.90 -1.25 0.19
N LYS A 24 -8.90 -2.03 0.61
CA LYS A 24 -7.96 -2.68 -0.30
C LYS A 24 -8.63 -3.76 -1.14
N SER A 25 -9.61 -4.48 -0.61
CA SER A 25 -10.38 -5.46 -1.40
C SER A 25 -11.33 -4.79 -2.39
N GLU A 26 -11.90 -3.63 -2.03
CA GLU A 26 -12.78 -2.86 -2.91
C GLU A 26 -11.99 -2.11 -4.00
N LEU A 27 -10.75 -1.68 -3.71
CA LEU A 27 -9.88 -0.96 -4.64
C LEU A 27 -8.98 -1.91 -5.44
N HIS A 28 -9.06 -1.89 -6.76
CA HIS A 28 -8.18 -2.70 -7.64
C HIS A 28 -6.69 -2.29 -7.60
N LEU A 29 -6.36 -1.13 -7.01
CA LEU A 29 -5.02 -0.55 -6.90
C LEU A 29 -4.28 -0.37 -8.24
N LEU A 30 -4.93 -0.56 -9.39
CA LEU A 30 -4.32 -0.64 -10.73
C LEU A 30 -3.54 0.63 -11.12
N ASP A 31 -4.13 1.80 -10.87
CA ASP A 31 -3.57 3.10 -11.24
C ASP A 31 -2.72 3.76 -10.13
N PHE A 32 -2.39 3.03 -9.08
CA PHE A 32 -1.66 3.61 -7.95
C PHE A 32 -0.18 3.83 -8.31
N GLN A 33 0.26 5.09 -8.35
CA GLN A 33 1.62 5.51 -8.74
C GLN A 33 2.74 4.94 -7.82
N GLY A 34 2.41 4.51 -6.61
CA GLY A 34 3.37 3.88 -5.68
C GLY A 34 3.51 2.37 -5.85
N LYS A 35 3.04 1.78 -6.95
CA LYS A 35 3.25 0.36 -7.24
C LYS A 35 4.71 0.08 -7.59
N GLN A 36 5.18 -1.09 -7.15
CA GLN A 36 6.46 -1.62 -7.61
C GLN A 36 6.39 -1.78 -9.14
N GLN A 37 7.37 -1.21 -9.84
CA GLN A 37 7.46 -1.36 -11.28
C GLN A 37 7.78 -2.83 -11.59
N ASN A 38 6.85 -3.48 -12.30
CA ASN A 38 7.03 -4.86 -12.73
C ASN A 38 7.99 -4.89 -13.91
N LYS A 39 8.94 -5.83 -13.89
CA LYS A 39 9.85 -6.08 -15.01
C LYS A 39 9.23 -7.14 -15.90
N HIS A 40 8.96 -6.81 -17.16
CA HIS A 40 8.53 -7.76 -18.18
C HIS A 40 9.71 -8.01 -19.14
N VAL A 41 10.13 -9.26 -19.28
CA VAL A 41 11.26 -9.66 -20.13
C VAL A 41 10.72 -10.41 -21.34
N PHE A 42 11.12 -9.99 -22.53
CA PHE A 42 10.81 -10.69 -23.78
C PHE A 42 12.01 -11.56 -24.17
N PHE A 43 11.73 -12.76 -24.65
CA PHE A 43 12.73 -13.71 -25.10
C PHE A 43 12.64 -13.85 -26.62
N PHE A 44 13.79 -13.81 -27.28
CA PHE A 44 13.94 -13.94 -28.73
C PHE A 44 15.02 -14.96 -29.03
N ASP A 45 14.87 -15.67 -30.14
CA ASP A 45 15.81 -16.72 -30.54
C ASP A 45 17.03 -16.13 -31.24
N THR A 46 16.87 -15.03 -31.96
CA THR A 46 17.95 -14.40 -32.72
C THR A 46 18.28 -12.98 -32.25
N LYS A 47 19.55 -12.58 -32.36
CA LYS A 47 20.00 -11.21 -32.01
C LYS A 47 19.39 -10.14 -32.92
N LYS A 48 19.08 -10.49 -34.17
CA LYS A 48 18.48 -9.56 -35.14
C LYS A 48 17.06 -9.16 -34.74
N GLU A 49 16.29 -10.09 -34.19
CA GLU A 49 14.95 -9.81 -33.65
C GLU A 49 15.01 -8.84 -32.46
N VAL A 50 16.03 -8.96 -31.61
CA VAL A 50 16.23 -8.04 -30.48
C VAL A 50 16.48 -6.61 -30.94
N GLU A 51 17.28 -6.42 -31.99
CA GLU A 51 17.60 -5.08 -32.52
C GLU A 51 16.40 -4.39 -33.19
N GLN A 52 15.50 -5.17 -33.80
CA GLN A 52 14.32 -4.66 -34.50
C GLN A 52 13.06 -4.64 -33.63
N PHE A 53 13.18 -5.00 -32.35
CA PHE A 53 12.04 -5.20 -31.47
C PHE A 53 11.34 -3.87 -31.13
N ASP A 54 10.07 -3.76 -31.54
CA ASP A 54 9.15 -2.74 -31.07
C ASP A 54 7.98 -3.36 -30.28
N ILE A 55 7.66 -2.75 -29.15
CA ILE A 55 6.68 -3.26 -28.19
C ILE A 55 5.25 -3.11 -28.75
N ALA A 56 4.97 -1.99 -29.42
CA ALA A 56 3.62 -1.69 -29.91
C ALA A 56 3.21 -2.67 -31.03
N THR A 57 4.13 -2.90 -31.98
CA THR A 57 3.94 -3.88 -33.07
C THR A 57 3.86 -5.31 -32.56
N HIS A 58 4.75 -5.71 -31.64
CA HIS A 58 4.73 -7.05 -31.06
C HIS A 58 3.42 -7.35 -30.32
N LEU A 59 2.93 -6.40 -29.51
CA LEU A 59 1.67 -6.55 -28.78
C LEU A 59 0.43 -6.28 -29.64
N ARG A 60 0.60 -5.79 -30.88
CA ARG A 60 -0.47 -5.34 -31.79
C ARG A 60 -1.40 -4.33 -31.13
N THR A 61 -0.82 -3.44 -30.32
CA THR A 61 -1.55 -2.42 -29.55
C THR A 61 -1.21 -1.03 -30.05
N ALA A 62 -2.13 -0.08 -29.85
CA ALA A 62 -1.84 1.33 -30.11
C ALA A 62 -0.68 1.82 -29.20
N PRO A 63 0.22 2.68 -29.71
CA PRO A 63 1.38 3.15 -28.95
C PRO A 63 0.99 3.84 -27.63
N GLU A 64 -0.14 4.54 -27.60
CA GLU A 64 -0.66 5.22 -26.40
C GLU A 64 -1.04 4.26 -25.25
N LEU A 65 -1.28 2.98 -25.57
CA LEU A 65 -1.71 1.98 -24.59
C LEU A 65 -0.56 1.09 -24.10
N VAL A 66 0.65 1.26 -24.66
CA VAL A 66 1.81 0.43 -24.32
C VAL A 66 2.22 0.60 -22.85
N ASP A 67 2.19 1.83 -22.35
CA ASP A 67 2.54 2.17 -20.96
C ASP A 67 1.55 1.57 -19.93
N ARG A 68 0.32 1.26 -20.35
CA ARG A 68 -0.70 0.73 -19.46
C ARG A 68 -0.41 -0.73 -19.15
N VAL A 69 -0.24 -1.09 -17.88
CA VAL A 69 0.11 -2.48 -17.52
C VAL A 69 -1.02 -3.49 -17.74
N PHE A 70 -2.27 -3.06 -17.56
CA PHE A 70 -3.46 -3.93 -17.52
C PHE A 70 -4.45 -3.55 -18.62
N ASN A 71 -5.24 -4.52 -19.11
CA ASN A 71 -6.28 -4.30 -20.12
C ASN A 71 -5.78 -3.50 -21.33
N ARG A 72 -4.83 -4.11 -22.05
CA ARG A 72 -4.23 -3.61 -23.30
C ARG A 72 -4.91 -4.29 -24.49
N PRO A 73 -5.99 -3.71 -25.07
CA PRO A 73 -6.68 -4.30 -26.21
C PRO A 73 -5.84 -4.21 -27.48
N THR A 74 -5.93 -5.24 -28.32
CA THR A 74 -5.32 -5.21 -29.66
C THR A 74 -6.07 -4.26 -30.58
N ILE A 75 -5.43 -3.82 -31.67
CA ILE A 75 -6.04 -2.96 -32.69
C ILE A 75 -7.29 -3.62 -33.28
N GLU A 76 -7.27 -4.93 -33.52
CA GLU A 76 -8.43 -5.66 -34.01
C GLU A 76 -9.60 -5.63 -33.00
N THR A 77 -9.31 -5.79 -31.71
CA THR A 77 -10.32 -5.71 -30.65
C THR A 77 -10.94 -4.32 -30.60
N LEU A 78 -10.12 -3.26 -30.73
CA LEU A 78 -10.60 -1.87 -30.76
C LEU A 78 -11.51 -1.58 -31.97
N GLN A 79 -11.29 -2.25 -33.10
CA GLN A 79 -12.14 -2.11 -34.29
C GLN A 79 -13.45 -2.90 -34.17
N LYS A 80 -13.39 -4.11 -33.61
CA LYS A 80 -14.54 -5.04 -33.56
C LYS A 80 -15.47 -4.76 -32.39
N GLU A 81 -14.94 -4.38 -31.23
CA GLU A 81 -15.72 -4.27 -30.00
C GLU A 81 -16.15 -2.83 -29.69
N LYS A 82 -17.36 -2.68 -29.17
CA LYS A 82 -17.83 -1.40 -28.61
C LYS A 82 -17.42 -1.27 -27.15
N VAL A 83 -17.05 -0.06 -26.74
CA VAL A 83 -16.72 0.25 -25.34
C VAL A 83 -17.90 -0.08 -24.44
N LYS A 84 -17.73 -1.07 -23.55
CA LYS A 84 -18.71 -1.43 -22.53
C LYS A 84 -18.51 -0.51 -21.31
N GLY A 85 -19.49 0.33 -21.02
CA GLY A 85 -19.49 1.17 -19.82
C GLY A 85 -19.95 2.60 -20.09
N ILE A 86 -19.57 3.50 -19.18
CA ILE A 86 -19.99 4.90 -19.22
C ILE A 86 -19.09 5.69 -20.18
N THR A 87 -19.64 6.19 -21.27
CA THR A 87 -18.93 6.96 -22.30
C THR A 87 -18.97 8.47 -22.09
N HIS A 88 -19.94 8.99 -21.32
CA HIS A 88 -20.05 10.44 -21.08
C HIS A 88 -18.87 10.98 -20.26
N GLN A 89 -18.15 11.95 -20.84
CA GLN A 89 -16.94 12.54 -20.27
C GLN A 89 -17.16 13.14 -18.87
N THR A 90 -18.33 13.75 -18.62
CA THR A 90 -18.67 14.33 -17.30
C THR A 90 -18.78 13.25 -16.22
N ARG A 91 -19.40 12.10 -16.53
CA ARG A 91 -19.50 10.96 -15.61
C ARG A 91 -18.15 10.30 -15.39
N LEU A 92 -17.31 10.19 -16.43
CA LEU A 92 -15.93 9.69 -16.31
C LEU A 92 -15.10 10.54 -15.33
N LYS A 93 -15.16 11.87 -15.45
CA LYS A 93 -14.48 12.79 -14.52
C LYS A 93 -14.97 12.63 -13.07
N ARG A 94 -16.27 12.43 -12.87
CA ARG A 94 -16.85 12.17 -11.53
C ARG A 94 -16.31 10.87 -10.93
N MET A 95 -16.31 9.78 -11.70
CA MET A 95 -15.77 8.49 -11.24
C MET A 95 -14.27 8.56 -10.92
N ALA A 96 -13.48 9.27 -11.74
CA ALA A 96 -12.06 9.47 -11.46
C ALA A 96 -11.85 10.24 -10.14
N LYS A 97 -12.67 11.26 -9.87
CA LYS A 97 -12.64 12.01 -8.61
C LYS A 97 -13.03 11.14 -7.41
N GLU A 98 -14.05 10.29 -7.54
CA GLU A 98 -14.45 9.35 -6.50
C GLU A 98 -13.37 8.32 -6.20
N ARG A 99 -12.76 7.76 -7.25
CA ARG A 99 -11.60 6.86 -7.14
C ARG A 99 -10.45 7.52 -6.39
N GLN A 100 -10.10 8.76 -6.75
CA GLN A 100 -9.04 9.50 -6.06
C GLN A 100 -9.37 9.72 -4.57
N LYS A 101 -10.63 10.06 -4.25
CA LYS A 101 -11.07 10.18 -2.85
C LYS A 101 -10.88 8.88 -2.07
N GLN A 102 -11.20 7.74 -2.67
CA GLN A 102 -11.03 6.43 -2.02
C GLN A 102 -9.54 6.13 -1.78
N TYR A 103 -8.65 6.42 -2.73
CA TYR A 103 -7.21 6.29 -2.54
C TYR A 103 -6.67 7.22 -1.44
N ASN A 104 -7.13 8.47 -1.40
CA ASN A 104 -6.75 9.42 -0.36
C ASN A 104 -7.21 8.92 1.02
N PHE A 105 -8.44 8.40 1.12
CA PHE A 105 -8.97 7.82 2.35
C PHE A 105 -8.16 6.60 2.80
N LEU A 106 -7.82 5.69 1.88
CA LEU A 106 -6.97 4.54 2.17
C LEU A 106 -5.60 4.99 2.72
N THR A 107 -4.98 6.00 2.10
CA THR A 107 -3.68 6.54 2.53
C THR A 107 -3.76 7.10 3.95
N GLN A 108 -4.76 7.93 4.24
CA GLN A 108 -4.98 8.49 5.57
C GLN A 108 -5.23 7.40 6.63
N ARG A 109 -5.95 6.33 6.27
CA ARG A 109 -6.20 5.20 7.16
C ARG A 109 -4.92 4.42 7.48
N ILE A 110 -4.09 4.16 6.47
CA ILE A 110 -2.77 3.52 6.65
C ILE A 110 -1.89 4.37 7.57
N GLU A 111 -1.83 5.68 7.36
CA GLU A 111 -1.08 6.58 8.24
C GLU A 111 -1.62 6.58 9.68
N ARG A 112 -2.95 6.56 9.84
CA ARG A 112 -3.59 6.49 11.15
C ARG A 112 -3.27 5.18 11.87
N GLU A 113 -3.32 4.04 11.19
CA GLU A 113 -2.93 2.74 11.76
C GLU A 113 -1.48 2.78 12.23
N ARG A 114 -0.56 3.30 11.40
CA ARG A 114 0.86 3.47 11.77
C ARG A 114 1.03 4.33 13.01
N LYS A 115 0.33 5.46 13.11
CA LYS A 115 0.37 6.33 14.29
C LYS A 115 -0.15 5.61 15.53
N LEU A 116 -1.29 4.91 15.43
CA LEU A 116 -1.84 4.13 16.54
C LEU A 116 -0.89 3.01 16.99
N PHE A 117 -0.21 2.35 16.06
CA PHE A 117 0.79 1.33 16.34
C PHE A 117 1.96 1.89 17.16
N ILE A 118 2.52 3.03 16.75
CA ILE A 118 3.61 3.70 17.48
C ILE A 118 3.17 4.12 18.89
N ILE A 119 1.97 4.67 19.03
CA ILE A 119 1.42 5.07 20.33
C ILE A 119 1.23 3.84 21.23
N ALA A 120 0.67 2.75 20.70
CA ALA A 120 0.52 1.49 21.45
C ALA A 120 1.86 1.00 21.99
N GLN A 121 2.91 0.97 21.14
CA GLN A 121 4.26 0.59 21.56
C GLN A 121 4.84 1.51 22.63
N LYS A 122 4.62 2.82 22.54
CA LYS A 122 5.09 3.79 23.53
C LYS A 122 4.43 3.56 24.90
N ILE A 123 3.13 3.33 24.92
CA ILE A 123 2.41 3.06 26.18
C ILE A 123 2.82 1.70 26.75
N GLN A 124 2.95 0.68 25.92
CA GLN A 124 3.42 -0.64 26.32
C GLN A 124 4.84 -0.57 26.90
N THR A 125 5.76 0.16 26.25
CA THR A 125 7.10 0.43 26.79
C THR A 125 7.01 1.09 28.17
N ARG A 126 6.18 2.13 28.34
CA ARG A 126 6.00 2.81 29.65
C ARG A 126 5.42 1.88 30.71
N LYS A 127 4.62 0.87 30.34
CA LYS A 127 4.11 -0.16 31.24
C LYS A 127 5.24 -1.12 31.64
N ASP A 128 6.03 -1.59 30.69
CA ASP A 128 7.16 -2.50 30.94
C ASP A 128 8.25 -1.84 31.81
N LEU A 129 8.42 -0.52 31.69
CA LEU A 129 9.32 0.26 32.53
C LEU A 129 8.89 0.36 34.00
N LEU A 130 7.63 0.03 34.34
CA LEU A 130 7.19 -0.03 35.74
C LEU A 130 7.77 -1.24 36.47
N ASP A 131 8.26 -2.25 35.73
CA ASP A 131 8.95 -3.38 36.33
C ASP A 131 10.21 -2.91 37.07
N LYS A 132 10.45 -3.48 38.26
CA LYS A 132 11.57 -3.13 39.15
C LYS A 132 12.91 -3.70 38.65
N THR A 133 12.90 -4.46 37.56
CA THR A 133 14.10 -5.00 36.92
C THR A 133 15.07 -3.88 36.49
N ARG A 134 16.37 -4.14 36.67
CA ARG A 134 17.43 -3.22 36.26
C ARG A 134 17.43 -3.07 34.74
N LYS A 135 17.49 -1.83 34.28
CA LYS A 135 17.36 -1.47 32.86
C LYS A 135 18.19 -0.24 32.53
N VAL A 136 18.72 -0.20 31.31
CA VAL A 136 19.52 0.91 30.79
C VAL A 136 18.88 1.43 29.50
N LYS A 137 18.71 2.74 29.38
CA LYS A 137 18.17 3.38 28.18
C LYS A 137 19.25 3.42 27.10
N VAL A 138 18.98 2.84 25.94
CA VAL A 138 19.91 2.76 24.81
C VAL A 138 19.61 3.84 23.77
N LYS A 139 18.32 4.05 23.46
CA LYS A 139 17.88 5.09 22.50
C LYS A 139 16.73 5.91 23.07
N LYS A 140 16.72 7.21 22.77
CA LYS A 140 15.65 8.14 23.17
C LYS A 140 14.38 7.90 22.35
N GLU A 141 13.25 8.32 22.90
CA GLU A 141 11.96 8.27 22.22
C GLU A 141 11.97 9.28 21.06
N THR A 142 11.41 8.91 19.92
CA THR A 142 11.20 9.81 18.78
C THR A 142 9.70 9.90 18.45
N VAL A 143 9.31 10.75 17.50
CA VAL A 143 7.93 10.79 17.03
C VAL A 143 7.51 9.43 16.44
N ASN A 144 8.42 8.78 15.72
CA ASN A 144 8.14 7.58 14.94
C ASN A 144 8.46 6.27 15.68
N SER A 145 9.13 6.31 16.83
CA SER A 145 9.55 5.10 17.54
C SER A 145 9.50 5.27 19.07
N PRO A 146 9.18 4.21 19.82
CA PRO A 146 9.35 4.21 21.27
C PRO A 146 10.84 4.31 21.66
N ALA A 147 11.11 4.66 22.91
CA ALA A 147 12.45 4.56 23.48
C ALA A 147 12.86 3.10 23.65
N ILE A 148 14.13 2.78 23.40
CA ILE A 148 14.66 1.42 23.49
C ILE A 148 15.45 1.27 24.78
N TYR A 149 15.14 0.23 25.54
CA TYR A 149 15.79 -0.11 26.81
C TYR A 149 16.38 -1.51 26.73
N LYS A 150 17.57 -1.68 27.32
CA LYS A 150 18.19 -2.98 27.55
C LYS A 150 17.91 -3.39 29.00
N PHE A 151 17.15 -4.46 29.18
CA PHE A 151 16.92 -5.07 30.48
C PHE A 151 18.09 -5.98 30.86
N GLN A 152 18.36 -6.12 32.16
CA GLN A 152 19.35 -7.08 32.64
C GLN A 152 18.99 -8.50 32.17
N SER A 153 19.98 -9.24 31.65
CA SER A 153 19.78 -10.63 31.23
C SER A 153 19.61 -11.52 32.46
N ARG A 154 18.37 -11.62 32.95
CA ARG A 154 17.99 -12.43 34.10
C ARG A 154 16.61 -13.03 33.84
N ARG A 155 16.48 -14.35 34.01
CA ARG A 155 15.20 -15.04 33.91
C ARG A 155 14.26 -14.56 35.02
N LYS A 156 13.01 -14.23 34.67
CA LYS A 156 11.95 -14.04 35.66
C LYS A 156 11.70 -15.41 36.33
N ARG A 157 11.78 -15.44 37.66
CA ARG A 157 11.42 -16.64 38.43
C ARG A 157 9.91 -16.75 38.50
#